data_AF-A0A961A2A3-F1
#
_entry.id   AF-A0A961A2A3-F1
#
_cell.length_a   1.000
_cell.length_b   1.000
_cell.length_c   1.000
_cell.angle_alpha   90.00
_cell.angle_beta   90.00
_cell.angle_gamma   90.00
#
_symmetry.space_group_name_H-M   'P 1'
#
loop_
_entity.id
_entity.type
_entity.pdbx_description
1 polymer ?
#
loop_
_entity_poly.entity_id
_entity_poly.type
_entity_poly.pdbx_seq_one_letter_code
_entity_poly.pdbx_strand_id
1 'polypeptide(L)'
;MLFSKNPQKKAKKLEAQGDQLFSKGDFKKALKKYQASQELDPERPEIYHKLNESLNQFSDSWNESDFEKSMDWTLRQQALENPISQLAIERLSLEYQEQLQHCQSLLVLEGEALEKKQLNLYQGGKVAALALSDFLISLKKAMETPQGQED
;
A
#
# COMPACT_ATOMS: atom_id res chain seq x y z
N MET A 1 26.31 4.59 -14.26
CA MET A 1 25.74 4.86 -15.61
C MET A 1 24.22 4.70 -15.51
N LEU A 2 23.46 5.80 -15.65
CA LEU A 2 22.02 5.88 -15.36
C LEU A 2 21.20 5.85 -16.66
N PHE A 3 20.70 4.66 -17.03
CA PHE A 3 19.69 4.50 -18.09
C PHE A 3 18.31 4.25 -17.48
N SER A 4 17.73 5.21 -16.74
CA SER A 4 16.34 5.08 -16.23
C SER A 4 15.31 5.91 -17.00
N LYS A 5 15.70 6.60 -18.08
CA LYS A 5 14.78 7.40 -18.89
C LYS A 5 13.98 6.53 -19.88
N ASN A 6 12.94 5.82 -19.41
CA ASN A 6 11.76 5.59 -20.26
C ASN A 6 10.49 4.99 -19.61
N PRO A 7 10.46 4.40 -18.40
CA PRO A 7 9.22 3.83 -17.85
C PRO A 7 8.12 4.87 -17.62
N GLN A 8 8.42 5.98 -16.93
CA GLN A 8 7.43 7.03 -16.64
C GLN A 8 6.96 7.74 -17.91
N LYS A 9 7.87 7.97 -18.87
CA LYS A 9 7.51 8.56 -20.17
C LYS A 9 6.59 7.62 -20.95
N LYS A 10 6.87 6.31 -20.93
CA LYS A 10 6.03 5.29 -21.55
C LYS A 10 4.67 5.17 -20.84
N ALA A 11 4.65 5.28 -19.51
CA ALA A 11 3.42 5.33 -18.71
C ALA A 11 2.53 6.50 -19.14
N LYS A 12 3.06 7.73 -19.16
CA LYS A 12 2.32 8.91 -19.65
C LYS A 12 1.83 8.77 -21.10
N LYS A 13 2.60 8.11 -21.96
CA LYS A 13 2.16 7.81 -23.34
C LYS A 13 0.98 6.82 -23.35
N LEU A 14 1.02 5.79 -22.51
CA LEU A 14 -0.07 4.82 -22.39
C LEU A 14 -1.33 5.46 -21.80
N GLU A 15 -1.18 6.32 -20.80
CA GLU A 15 -2.27 7.13 -20.26
C GLU A 15 -2.90 7.99 -21.36
N ALA A 16 -2.12 8.75 -22.13
CA ALA A 16 -2.67 9.57 -23.22
C ALA A 16 -3.38 8.73 -24.31
N GLN A 17 -2.92 7.49 -24.56
CA GLN A 17 -3.65 6.55 -25.43
C GLN A 17 -4.96 6.10 -24.79
N GLY A 18 -4.97 5.87 -23.48
CA GLY A 18 -6.17 5.58 -22.70
C GLY A 18 -7.18 6.72 -22.79
N ASP A 19 -6.73 7.97 -22.60
CA ASP A 19 -7.57 9.18 -22.69
C ASP A 19 -8.26 9.27 -24.06
N GLN A 20 -7.50 9.03 -25.14
CA GLN A 20 -8.04 9.05 -26.50
C GLN A 20 -9.07 7.93 -26.75
N LEU A 21 -8.90 6.76 -26.13
CA LEU A 21 -9.84 5.65 -26.25
C LEU A 21 -11.10 5.92 -25.40
N PHE A 22 -10.91 6.46 -24.21
CA PHE A 22 -11.98 6.85 -23.30
C PHE A 22 -12.89 7.90 -23.94
N SER A 23 -12.31 8.94 -24.55
CA SER A 23 -13.08 9.97 -25.26
C SER A 23 -13.86 9.45 -26.47
N LYS A 24 -13.48 8.26 -27.00
CA LYS A 24 -14.19 7.59 -28.09
C LYS A 24 -15.25 6.59 -27.59
N GLY A 25 -15.42 6.43 -26.28
CA GLY A 25 -16.30 5.43 -25.67
C GLY A 25 -15.73 4.01 -25.65
N ASP A 26 -14.47 3.83 -26.05
CA ASP A 26 -13.79 2.53 -26.09
C ASP A 26 -13.26 2.15 -24.66
N PHE A 27 -14.15 2.17 -23.65
CA PHE A 27 -13.80 2.09 -22.23
C PHE A 27 -13.00 0.83 -21.86
N LYS A 28 -13.33 -0.33 -22.45
CA LYS A 28 -12.56 -1.57 -22.27
C LYS A 28 -11.09 -1.42 -22.66
N LYS A 29 -10.83 -0.76 -23.79
CA LYS A 29 -9.47 -0.56 -24.30
C LYS A 29 -8.77 0.54 -23.52
N ALA A 30 -9.48 1.59 -23.11
CA ALA A 30 -8.97 2.64 -22.24
C ALA A 30 -8.49 2.05 -20.91
N LEU A 31 -9.31 1.22 -20.26
CA LEU A 31 -8.98 0.52 -19.02
C LEU A 31 -7.67 -0.27 -19.15
N LYS A 32 -7.50 -1.05 -20.23
CA LYS A 32 -6.25 -1.78 -20.49
C LYS A 32 -5.03 -0.87 -20.64
N LYS A 33 -5.18 0.32 -21.25
CA LYS A 33 -4.09 1.29 -21.40
C LYS A 33 -3.72 1.94 -20.07
N TYR A 34 -4.71 2.26 -19.25
CA TYR A 34 -4.46 2.78 -17.90
C TYR A 34 -3.81 1.73 -17.00
N GLN A 35 -4.22 0.45 -17.07
CA GLN A 35 -3.57 -0.64 -16.33
C GLN A 35 -2.09 -0.76 -16.72
N ALA A 36 -1.79 -0.80 -18.02
CA ALA A 36 -0.41 -0.83 -18.50
C ALA A 36 0.39 0.44 -18.12
N SER A 37 -0.27 1.58 -17.96
CA SER A 37 0.38 2.78 -17.41
C SER A 37 0.67 2.65 -15.92
N GLN A 38 -0.27 2.11 -15.14
CA GLN A 38 -0.15 1.93 -13.69
C GLN A 38 0.93 0.91 -13.34
N GLU A 39 1.10 -0.15 -14.15
CA GLU A 39 2.20 -1.11 -14.00
C GLU A 39 3.59 -0.46 -14.18
N LEU A 40 3.70 0.54 -15.06
CA LEU A 40 4.97 1.21 -15.34
C LEU A 40 5.29 2.35 -14.38
N ASP A 41 4.26 2.95 -13.79
CA ASP A 41 4.38 4.09 -12.89
C ASP A 41 3.21 4.10 -11.89
N PRO A 42 3.28 3.27 -10.83
CA PRO A 42 2.20 3.09 -9.87
C PRO A 42 2.10 4.25 -8.86
N GLU A 43 3.07 5.16 -8.81
CA GLU A 43 3.12 6.24 -7.81
C GLU A 43 2.31 7.48 -8.23
N ARG A 44 1.48 7.36 -9.28
CA ARG A 44 0.70 8.48 -9.82
C ARG A 44 -0.76 8.37 -9.40
N PRO A 45 -1.23 9.19 -8.45
CA PRO A 45 -2.58 9.07 -7.93
C PRO A 45 -3.66 9.21 -9.02
N GLU A 46 -3.42 10.03 -10.05
CA GLU A 46 -4.40 10.32 -11.10
C GLU A 46 -4.75 9.09 -11.96
N ILE A 47 -3.86 8.09 -12.05
CA ILE A 47 -4.12 6.90 -12.86
C ILE A 47 -5.24 6.05 -12.26
N TYR A 48 -5.36 6.03 -10.93
CA TYR A 48 -6.35 5.25 -10.20
C TYR A 48 -7.76 5.81 -10.39
N HIS A 49 -7.89 7.13 -10.45
CA HIS A 49 -9.15 7.77 -10.84
C HIS A 49 -9.59 7.31 -12.25
N LYS A 50 -8.68 7.37 -13.23
CA LYS A 50 -8.96 6.97 -14.62
C LYS A 50 -9.30 5.47 -14.75
N LEU A 51 -8.67 4.62 -13.94
CA LEU A 51 -8.96 3.19 -13.85
C LEU A 51 -10.38 2.95 -13.34
N ASN A 52 -10.74 3.57 -12.21
CA ASN A 52 -12.08 3.49 -11.62
C ASN A 52 -13.16 4.02 -12.57
N GLU A 53 -12.94 5.19 -13.17
CA GLU A 53 -13.86 5.80 -14.12
C GLU A 53 -14.06 4.90 -15.36
N SER A 54 -12.99 4.33 -15.90
CA SER A 54 -13.08 3.41 -17.05
C SER A 54 -13.77 2.10 -16.71
N LEU A 55 -13.56 1.58 -15.50
CA LEU A 55 -14.22 0.37 -15.04
C LEU A 55 -15.73 0.60 -14.90
N ASN A 56 -16.13 1.73 -14.30
CA ASN A 56 -17.53 2.13 -14.18
C ASN A 56 -18.24 2.26 -15.53
N GLN A 57 -17.56 2.82 -16.52
CA GLN A 57 -18.13 2.99 -17.87
C GLN A 57 -18.08 1.70 -18.71
N PHE A 58 -17.16 0.80 -18.42
CA PHE A 58 -17.02 -0.47 -19.13
C PHE A 58 -17.97 -1.56 -18.61
N SER A 59 -18.17 -1.63 -17.30
CA SER A 59 -18.94 -2.71 -16.66
C SER A 59 -20.40 -2.29 -16.47
N ASP A 60 -21.31 -2.94 -17.21
CA ASP A 60 -22.77 -2.76 -17.03
C ASP A 60 -23.26 -3.19 -15.64
N SER A 61 -22.57 -4.17 -15.03
CA SER A 61 -22.80 -4.66 -13.68
C SER A 61 -21.48 -5.14 -13.07
N TRP A 62 -21.24 -4.78 -11.81
CA TRP A 62 -20.04 -5.18 -11.09
C TRP A 62 -20.13 -6.62 -10.61
N ASN A 63 -19.07 -7.38 -10.89
CA ASN A 63 -18.78 -8.63 -10.19
C ASN A 63 -17.81 -8.37 -9.04
N GLU A 64 -17.55 -9.42 -8.25
CA GLU A 64 -16.63 -9.37 -7.11
C GLU A 64 -15.22 -8.90 -7.50
N SER A 65 -14.68 -9.36 -8.64
CA SER A 65 -13.36 -8.93 -9.12
C SER A 65 -13.30 -7.45 -9.49
N ASP A 66 -14.39 -6.88 -10.01
CA ASP A 66 -14.45 -5.45 -10.34
C ASP A 66 -14.50 -4.61 -9.06
N PHE A 67 -15.26 -5.07 -8.06
CA PHE A 67 -15.30 -4.45 -6.74
C PHE A 67 -13.93 -4.45 -6.06
N GLU A 68 -13.25 -5.61 -6.03
CA GLU A 68 -11.92 -5.74 -5.43
C GLU A 68 -10.90 -4.78 -6.07
N LYS A 69 -10.88 -4.70 -7.40
CA LYS A 69 -9.98 -3.79 -8.12
C LYS A 69 -10.28 -2.34 -7.78
N SER A 70 -11.55 -1.96 -7.80
CA SER A 70 -11.95 -0.59 -7.51
C SER A 70 -11.56 -0.18 -6.09
N MET A 71 -11.70 -1.10 -5.12
CA MET A 71 -11.27 -0.87 -3.75
C MET A 71 -9.75 -0.75 -3.65
N ASP A 72 -8.98 -1.67 -4.26
CA ASP A 72 -7.50 -1.58 -4.29
C ASP A 72 -7.04 -0.25 -4.89
N TRP A 73 -7.58 0.16 -6.03
CA TRP A 73 -7.22 1.42 -6.68
C TRP A 73 -7.57 2.64 -5.82
N THR A 74 -8.74 2.65 -5.18
CA THR A 74 -9.16 3.75 -4.30
C THR A 74 -8.25 3.87 -3.09
N LEU A 75 -7.91 2.74 -2.45
CA LEU A 75 -6.99 2.72 -1.32
C LEU A 75 -5.59 3.20 -1.72
N ARG A 76 -5.08 2.74 -2.88
CA ARG A 76 -3.79 3.19 -3.40
C ARG A 76 -3.77 4.69 -3.70
N GLN A 77 -4.83 5.21 -4.33
CA GLN A 77 -4.94 6.64 -4.58
C GLN A 77 -4.85 7.44 -3.28
N GLN A 78 -5.66 7.09 -2.27
CA GLN A 78 -5.67 7.76 -0.99
C GLN A 78 -4.32 7.64 -0.26
N ALA A 79 -3.65 6.49 -0.37
CA ALA A 79 -2.31 6.29 0.21
C ALA A 79 -1.27 7.22 -0.43
N LEU A 80 -1.34 7.45 -1.74
CA LEU A 80 -0.42 8.34 -2.45
C LEU A 80 -0.69 9.81 -2.16
N GLU A 81 -1.96 10.18 -1.93
CA GLU A 81 -2.36 11.56 -1.64
C GLU A 81 -2.19 11.96 -0.17
N ASN A 82 -2.32 11.00 0.76
CA ASN A 82 -2.31 11.26 2.19
C ASN A 82 -1.39 10.27 2.95
N PRO A 83 -0.28 10.74 3.54
CA PRO A 83 0.63 9.90 4.32
C PRO A 83 -0.04 9.18 5.50
N ILE A 84 -1.07 9.76 6.11
CA ILE A 84 -1.81 9.09 7.21
C ILE A 84 -2.60 7.90 6.68
N SER A 85 -3.24 8.04 5.52
CA SER A 85 -3.95 6.93 4.86
C SER A 85 -2.98 5.83 4.47
N GLN A 86 -1.79 6.18 3.97
CA GLN A 86 -0.73 5.21 3.71
C GLN A 86 -0.37 4.40 4.95
N LEU A 87 -0.17 5.06 6.10
CA LEU A 87 0.13 4.39 7.36
C LEU A 87 -1.03 3.51 7.85
N ALA A 88 -2.27 3.97 7.68
CA ALA A 88 -3.45 3.19 8.05
C ALA A 88 -3.55 1.89 7.23
N ILE A 89 -3.32 1.96 5.92
CA ILE A 89 -3.29 0.79 5.03
C ILE A 89 -2.14 -0.15 5.39
N GLU A 90 -0.94 0.40 5.63
CA GLU A 90 0.23 -0.39 6.03
C GLU A 90 -0.06 -1.20 7.31
N ARG A 91 -0.74 -0.60 8.30
CA ARG A 91 -1.13 -1.27 9.56
C ARG A 91 -2.15 -2.40 9.39
N LEU A 92 -2.89 -2.41 8.28
CA LEU A 92 -3.82 -3.49 7.94
C LEU A 92 -3.13 -4.62 7.18
N SER A 93 -1.89 -4.44 6.72
CA SER A 93 -1.16 -5.46 5.98
C SER A 93 -0.79 -6.66 6.85
N LEU A 94 -0.74 -7.85 6.23
CA LEU A 94 -0.23 -9.06 6.89
C LEU A 94 1.24 -8.90 7.29
N GLU A 95 2.04 -8.26 6.44
CA GLU A 95 3.45 -7.97 6.73
C GLU A 95 3.59 -7.17 8.03
N TYR A 96 2.79 -6.11 8.21
CA TYR A 96 2.80 -5.34 9.45
C TYR A 96 2.45 -6.19 10.67
N GLN A 97 1.45 -7.06 10.58
CA GLN A 97 1.06 -7.95 11.68
C GLN A 97 2.20 -8.92 12.05
N GLU A 98 2.87 -9.48 11.05
CA GLU A 98 4.03 -10.35 11.24
C GLU A 98 5.18 -9.61 11.90
N GLN A 99 5.51 -8.39 11.44
CA GLN A 99 6.55 -7.56 12.03
C GLN A 99 6.23 -7.16 13.48
N LEU A 100 4.97 -6.82 13.77
CA LEU A 100 4.54 -6.51 15.13
C LEU A 100 4.70 -7.72 16.07
N GLN A 101 4.34 -8.91 15.61
CA GLN A 101 4.56 -10.15 16.37
C GLN A 101 6.05 -10.40 16.61
N HIS A 102 6.90 -10.05 15.63
CA HIS A 102 8.35 -10.16 15.80
C HIS A 102 8.85 -9.23 16.90
N CYS A 103 8.44 -7.96 16.89
CA CYS A 103 8.77 -6.99 17.94
C CYS A 103 8.38 -7.50 19.33
N GLN A 104 7.16 -8.02 19.48
CA GLN A 104 6.66 -8.55 20.76
C GLN A 104 7.50 -9.72 21.29
N SER A 105 7.93 -10.63 20.40
CA SER A 105 8.73 -11.79 20.80
C SER A 105 10.14 -11.45 21.28
N LEU A 106 10.68 -10.26 20.95
CA LEU A 106 12.01 -9.85 21.39
C LEU A 106 12.15 -9.74 22.91
N LEU A 107 11.03 -9.55 23.63
CA LEU A 107 11.05 -9.42 25.10
C LEU A 107 11.38 -10.73 25.82
N VAL A 108 11.22 -11.87 25.16
CA VAL A 108 11.33 -13.20 25.79
C VAL A 108 12.38 -14.10 25.15
N LEU A 109 12.88 -13.74 23.97
CA LEU A 109 13.86 -14.53 23.24
C LEU A 109 15.29 -14.18 23.68
N GLU A 110 16.15 -15.19 23.71
CA GLU A 110 17.57 -15.06 24.03
C GLU A 110 18.42 -15.86 23.04
N GLY A 111 19.72 -15.55 23.01
CA GLY A 111 20.71 -16.26 22.19
C GLY A 111 20.38 -16.27 20.69
N GLU A 112 20.62 -17.42 20.05
CA GLU A 112 20.45 -17.58 18.60
C GLU A 112 19.02 -17.30 18.11
N ALA A 113 18.00 -17.57 18.94
CA ALA A 113 16.62 -17.31 18.60
C ALA A 113 16.32 -15.80 18.51
N LEU A 114 16.93 -15.00 19.39
CA LEU A 114 16.84 -13.55 19.35
C LEU A 114 17.51 -12.99 18.10
N GLU A 115 18.72 -13.45 17.78
CA GLU A 115 19.46 -13.00 16.59
C GLU A 115 18.70 -13.27 15.29
N LYS A 116 18.10 -14.46 15.16
CA LYS A 116 17.23 -14.80 14.02
C LYS A 116 16.05 -13.84 13.91
N LYS A 117 15.44 -13.48 15.03
CA LYS A 117 14.29 -12.58 15.03
C LYS A 117 14.66 -11.14 14.69
N GLN A 118 15.82 -10.68 15.15
CA GLN A 118 16.39 -9.39 14.76
C GLN A 118 16.68 -9.32 13.26
N LEU A 119 17.20 -10.41 12.67
CA LEU A 119 17.42 -10.48 11.22
C LEU A 119 16.11 -10.36 10.44
N ASN A 120 15.04 -11.03 10.88
CA ASN A 120 13.74 -10.93 10.22
C ASN A 120 13.16 -9.49 10.29
N LEU A 121 13.31 -8.82 11.45
CA LEU A 121 12.91 -7.42 11.59
C LEU A 121 13.72 -6.50 10.68
N TYR A 122 15.04 -6.72 10.59
CA TYR A 122 15.89 -5.97 9.68
C TYR A 122 15.44 -6.12 8.22
N GLN A 123 15.03 -7.32 7.81
CA GLN A 123 14.52 -7.60 6.48
C GLN A 123 13.17 -6.91 6.19
N GLY A 124 12.33 -6.67 7.21
CA GLY A 124 11.05 -5.98 7.07
C GLY A 124 11.11 -4.46 6.86
N GLY A 125 12.32 -3.87 6.88
CA GLY A 125 12.55 -2.48 6.45
C GLY A 125 11.62 -1.44 7.06
N LYS A 126 10.91 -0.68 6.20
CA LYS A 126 9.99 0.40 6.62
C LYS A 126 8.82 -0.13 7.46
N VAL A 127 8.28 -1.30 7.11
CA VAL A 127 7.13 -1.90 7.80
C VAL A 127 7.53 -2.32 9.22
N ALA A 128 8.71 -2.94 9.35
CA ALA A 128 9.29 -3.27 10.65
C ALA A 128 9.56 -2.03 11.51
N ALA A 129 10.06 -0.93 10.91
CA ALA A 129 10.26 0.33 11.62
C ALA A 129 8.94 0.92 12.15
N LEU A 130 7.87 0.85 11.36
CA LEU A 130 6.53 1.28 11.79
C LEU A 130 6.02 0.42 12.95
N ALA A 131 6.09 -0.91 12.81
CA ALA A 131 5.66 -1.85 13.84
C ALA A 131 6.44 -1.67 15.15
N LEU A 132 7.76 -1.46 15.06
CA LEU A 132 8.61 -1.19 16.23
C LEU A 132 8.25 0.14 16.91
N SER A 133 8.00 1.19 16.13
CA SER A 133 7.55 2.49 16.68
C SER A 133 6.23 2.34 17.44
N ASP A 134 5.24 1.67 16.84
CA ASP A 134 3.94 1.46 17.48
C ASP A 134 4.07 0.58 18.74
N PHE A 135 4.93 -0.43 18.70
CA PHE A 135 5.25 -1.27 19.86
C PHE A 135 5.90 -0.46 21.00
N LEU A 136 6.92 0.35 20.71
CA LEU A 136 7.57 1.20 21.72
C LEU A 136 6.61 2.22 22.34
N ILE A 137 5.72 2.81 21.53
CA ILE A 137 4.64 3.70 22.03
C ILE A 137 3.71 2.93 22.97
N SER A 138 3.35 1.69 22.63
CA SER A 138 2.50 0.86 23.50
C SER A 138 3.17 0.55 24.85
N LEU A 139 4.47 0.23 24.85
CA LEU A 139 5.25 -0.01 26.06
C LEU A 139 5.34 1.25 26.92
N LYS A 140 5.63 2.40 26.31
CA LYS A 140 5.67 3.69 27.01
C LYS A 140 4.34 3.98 27.71
N LYS A 141 3.21 3.82 27.02
CA LYS A 141 1.87 4.01 27.61
C LYS A 141 1.62 3.07 28.78
N ALA A 142 2.00 1.80 28.64
CA ALA A 142 1.86 0.82 29.72
C ALA A 142 2.68 1.21 30.96
N MET A 143 3.87 1.78 30.77
CA MET A 143 4.72 2.28 31.86
C MET A 143 4.21 3.58 32.51
N GLU A 144 3.54 4.44 31.75
CA GLU A 144 2.99 5.72 32.22
C GLU A 144 1.62 5.58 32.89
N THR A 145 0.95 4.42 32.75
CA THR A 145 -0.32 4.16 33.42
C THR A 145 -0.06 3.86 34.90
N PRO A 146 -0.53 4.67 35.86
CA PRO A 146 -0.29 4.40 37.28
C PRO A 146 -0.90 3.06 37.67
N GLN A 147 -0.09 2.15 38.19
CA GLN A 147 -0.57 1.00 38.95
C GLN A 147 -1.19 1.54 40.24
N GLY A 148 -2.52 1.69 40.28
CA GLY A 148 -3.25 2.06 41.50
C GLY A 148 -4.38 3.05 41.28
N GLN A 149 -5.47 2.59 40.68
CA GLN A 149 -6.83 2.99 41.05
C GLN A 149 -7.66 1.71 41.13
N GLU A 150 -7.36 0.90 42.13
CA GLU A 150 -8.33 -0.03 42.69
C GLU A 150 -9.01 0.72 43.85
N ASP A 151 -10.26 1.17 43.62
CA ASP A 151 -11.21 1.54 44.66
C ASP A 151 -12.04 0.30 45.07
#